data_AF-A0A3R9FAB7-F1
#
_entry.id   AF-A0A3R9FAB7-F1
#
_cell.length_a   1.000
_cell.length_b   1.000
_cell.length_c   1.000
_cell.angle_alpha   90.00
_cell.angle_beta   90.00
_cell.angle_gamma   90.00
#
_symmetry.space_group_name_H-M   'P 1'
#
loop_
_entity.id
_entity.type
_entity.pdbx_description
1 polymer ?
#
loop_
_entity_poly.entity_id
_entity_poly.type
_entity_poly.pdbx_seq_one_letter_code
_entity_poly.pdbx_strand_id
1 'polypeptide(L)'
;MLYRLRPKGALTWCDLPGYVVCRADDQPPPDWERLSWVPAETREFSTDLLRIAFRYGARSGSGIILDARHTEDLGRADELRCDGIAAALARAERCDSVDEDLEWERTERAARQAEADLAELLAVPPQPHLVAHWCRLGGHYPD
;
A
#
# COMPACT_ATOMS: atom_id res chain seq x y z
N MET A 1 -11.99 -4.72 -2.96
CA MET A 1 -12.04 -3.77 -1.82
C MET A 1 -11.38 -2.48 -2.26
N LEU A 2 -11.90 -1.34 -1.79
CA LEU A 2 -11.30 -0.03 -2.05
C LEU A 2 -10.85 0.60 -0.74
N TYR A 3 -9.68 1.22 -0.76
CA TYR A 3 -9.15 2.06 0.29
C TYR A 3 -9.31 3.53 -0.07
N ARG A 4 -9.55 4.38 0.92
CA ARG A 4 -9.54 5.83 0.82
C ARG A 4 -8.52 6.40 1.79
N LEU A 5 -7.52 7.05 1.22
CA LEU A 5 -6.45 7.73 1.92
C LEU A 5 -6.84 9.20 2.12
N ARG A 6 -6.65 9.73 3.33
CA ARG A 6 -6.93 11.13 3.67
C ARG A 6 -5.72 11.76 4.36
N PRO A 7 -5.42 13.06 4.14
CA PRO A 7 -4.23 13.71 4.70
C PRO A 7 -4.14 13.69 6.23
N LYS A 8 -5.27 13.62 6.94
CA LYS A 8 -5.31 13.50 8.41
C LYS A 8 -5.03 12.07 8.93
N GLY A 9 -4.42 11.22 8.11
CA GLY A 9 -3.98 9.85 8.48
C GLY A 9 -5.09 8.81 8.60
N ALA A 10 -6.35 9.15 8.28
CA ALA A 10 -7.45 8.21 8.42
C ALA A 10 -7.64 7.37 7.15
N LEU A 11 -7.13 6.13 7.18
CA LEU A 11 -7.42 5.12 6.18
C LEU A 11 -8.82 4.56 6.42
N THR A 12 -9.67 4.62 5.39
CA THR A 12 -11.00 4.00 5.41
C THR A 12 -11.11 3.03 4.24
N TRP A 13 -11.94 2.01 4.37
CA TRP A 13 -12.18 1.05 3.30
C TRP A 13 -13.68 0.89 3.02
N CYS A 14 -14.00 0.34 1.85
CA CYS A 14 -15.34 -0.11 1.52
C CYS A 14 -15.27 -1.42 0.71
N ASP A 15 -16.28 -2.27 0.91
CA ASP A 15 -16.38 -3.54 0.20
C ASP A 15 -17.05 -3.36 -1.16
N LEU A 16 -16.31 -2.74 -2.07
CA LEU A 16 -16.65 -2.67 -3.48
C LEU A 16 -15.59 -3.38 -4.32
N PRO A 17 -16.00 -4.03 -5.41
CA PRO A 17 -15.06 -4.70 -6.28
C PRO A 17 -14.18 -3.67 -6.99
N GLY A 18 -12.88 -3.97 -7.07
CA GLY A 18 -11.83 -3.03 -7.44
C GLY A 18 -11.87 -2.49 -8.88
N TYR A 19 -12.54 -3.22 -9.78
CA TYR A 19 -12.66 -2.86 -11.20
C TYR A 19 -13.32 -1.49 -11.47
N VAL A 20 -13.94 -0.89 -10.46
CA VAL A 20 -14.58 0.43 -10.53
C VAL A 20 -13.54 1.58 -10.62
N VAL A 21 -12.34 1.42 -10.07
CA VAL A 21 -11.28 2.45 -10.12
C VAL A 21 -10.64 2.54 -11.50
N CYS A 22 -10.53 1.42 -12.22
CA CYS A 22 -9.82 1.34 -13.51
C CYS A 22 -10.67 1.75 -14.72
N ARG A 23 -11.98 1.96 -14.54
CA ARG A 23 -12.91 2.35 -15.61
C ARG A 23 -13.26 3.83 -15.61
N ALA A 24 -12.64 4.63 -14.73
CA ALA A 24 -12.96 6.04 -14.56
C ALA A 24 -12.55 6.94 -15.76
N ASP A 25 -11.85 6.42 -16.76
CA ASP A 25 -11.50 7.18 -17.97
C ASP A 25 -12.62 7.19 -19.03
N ASP A 26 -13.48 6.15 -19.09
CA ASP A 26 -14.54 6.01 -20.11
C ASP A 26 -15.97 6.27 -19.57
N GLN A 27 -16.14 6.38 -18.26
CA GLN A 27 -17.41 6.75 -17.63
C GLN A 27 -17.18 7.81 -16.55
N PRO A 28 -18.18 8.70 -16.30
CA PRO A 28 -18.07 9.62 -15.18
C PRO A 28 -17.78 8.82 -13.91
N PRO A 29 -16.73 9.19 -13.15
CA PRO A 29 -16.37 8.45 -11.95
C PRO A 29 -17.58 8.43 -11.01
N PRO A 30 -17.83 7.28 -10.35
CA PRO A 30 -18.89 7.23 -9.35
C PRO A 30 -18.63 8.26 -8.26
N ASP A 31 -19.70 8.73 -7.63
CA ASP A 31 -19.59 9.62 -6.48
C ASP A 31 -19.02 8.87 -5.28
N TRP A 32 -17.69 8.88 -5.17
CA TRP A 32 -16.93 8.19 -4.14
C TRP A 32 -17.35 8.61 -2.72
N GLU A 33 -17.87 9.83 -2.53
CA GLU A 33 -18.26 10.33 -1.22
C GLU A 33 -19.59 9.74 -0.73
N ARG A 34 -20.41 9.19 -1.62
CA ARG A 34 -21.68 8.52 -1.27
C ARG A 34 -21.50 7.08 -0.81
N LEU A 35 -20.28 6.54 -0.89
CA LEU A 35 -19.98 5.19 -0.48
C LEU A 35 -19.89 5.09 1.05
N SER A 36 -20.27 3.93 1.58
CA SER A 36 -20.17 3.62 3.01
C SER A 36 -18.73 3.25 3.36
N TRP A 37 -17.97 4.26 3.77
CA TRP A 37 -16.58 4.11 4.21
C TRP A 37 -16.52 3.77 5.70
N VAL A 38 -15.80 2.69 6.03
CA VAL A 38 -15.52 2.28 7.41
C VAL A 38 -14.03 2.42 7.71
N PRO A 39 -13.62 2.67 8.97
CA PRO A 39 -12.21 2.67 9.34
C PRO A 39 -11.51 1.35 8.95
N ALA A 40 -10.29 1.43 8.42
CA ALA A 40 -9.47 0.26 8.20
C ALA A 40 -8.82 -0.14 9.52
N GLU A 41 -9.33 -1.18 10.16
CA GLU A 41 -8.81 -1.67 11.45
C GLU A 41 -7.54 -2.51 11.27
N THR A 42 -7.43 -3.20 10.14
CA THR A 42 -6.36 -4.19 9.88
C THR A 42 -5.14 -3.61 9.19
N ARG A 43 -5.25 -2.42 8.58
CA ARG A 43 -4.17 -1.81 7.80
C ARG A 43 -3.98 -0.37 8.22
N GLU A 44 -2.73 -0.04 8.52
CA GLU A 44 -2.35 1.32 8.86
C GLU A 44 -2.06 2.15 7.60
N PHE A 45 -2.14 3.46 7.75
CA PHE A 45 -1.71 4.39 6.72
C PHE A 45 -0.18 4.36 6.63
N SER A 46 0.37 3.93 5.50
CA SER A 46 1.82 3.93 5.26
C SER A 46 2.22 4.85 4.11
N THR A 47 3.48 5.31 4.14
CA THR A 47 4.06 6.13 3.07
C THR A 47 4.06 5.41 1.72
N ASP A 48 4.34 4.11 1.70
CA ASP A 48 4.36 3.34 0.46
C ASP A 48 2.95 3.14 -0.10
N LEU A 49 1.93 2.98 0.77
CA LEU A 49 0.53 3.00 0.36
C LEU A 49 0.17 4.33 -0.32
N LEU A 50 0.65 5.45 0.22
CA LEU A 50 0.45 6.77 -0.37
C LEU A 50 1.17 6.91 -1.72
N ARG A 51 2.42 6.44 -1.83
CA ARG A 51 3.19 6.44 -3.08
C ARG A 51 2.52 5.64 -4.19
N ILE A 52 1.94 4.48 -3.84
CA ILE A 52 1.16 3.65 -4.75
C ILE A 52 -0.17 4.34 -5.11
N ALA A 53 -0.83 4.98 -4.15
CA ALA A 53 -2.05 5.75 -4.40
C ALA A 53 -1.83 6.89 -5.42
N PHE A 54 -0.66 7.55 -5.41
CA PHE A 54 -0.32 8.55 -6.43
C PHE A 54 -0.13 7.99 -7.84
N ARG A 55 0.13 6.68 -7.97
CA ARG A 55 0.42 6.03 -9.26
C ARG A 55 -0.79 5.33 -9.85
N TYR A 56 -1.61 4.70 -8.99
CA TYR A 56 -2.71 3.83 -9.41
C TYR A 56 -4.07 4.23 -8.84
N GLY A 57 -4.11 5.28 -8.02
CA GLY A 57 -5.34 5.72 -7.37
C GLY A 57 -6.24 6.58 -8.26
N ALA A 58 -7.39 6.95 -7.71
CA ALA A 58 -8.34 7.88 -8.29
C ALA A 58 -8.66 9.02 -7.31
N ARG A 59 -8.97 10.20 -7.85
CA ARG A 59 -9.32 11.38 -7.06
C ARG A 59 -10.71 11.23 -6.42
N SER A 60 -10.79 11.47 -5.11
CA SER A 60 -12.03 11.67 -4.35
C SER A 60 -12.19 13.15 -3.97
N GLY A 61 -13.36 13.57 -3.49
CA GLY A 61 -13.52 14.91 -2.90
C GLY A 61 -12.70 15.08 -1.62
N SER A 62 -12.53 14.01 -0.86
CA SER A 62 -11.89 14.01 0.47
C SER A 62 -10.51 13.35 0.52
N GLY A 63 -9.98 12.84 -0.60
CA GLY A 63 -8.74 12.07 -0.60
C GLY A 63 -8.43 11.33 -1.90
N ILE A 64 -7.64 10.26 -1.80
CA ILE A 64 -7.31 9.38 -2.93
C ILE A 64 -7.89 7.99 -2.67
N ILE A 65 -8.58 7.44 -3.67
CA ILE A 65 -9.11 6.08 -3.66
C ILE A 65 -8.07 5.15 -4.27
N LEU A 66 -7.84 3.99 -3.66
CA LEU A 66 -6.91 2.98 -4.12
C LEU A 66 -7.59 1.61 -4.11
N ASP A 67 -7.45 0.86 -5.19
CA ASP A 67 -7.88 -0.53 -5.24
C ASP A 67 -6.94 -1.41 -4.40
N ALA A 68 -7.51 -2.25 -3.53
CA ALA A 68 -6.76 -3.15 -2.68
C ALA A 68 -5.83 -4.10 -3.46
N ARG A 69 -6.15 -4.43 -4.73
CA ARG A 69 -5.28 -5.26 -5.57
C ARG A 69 -3.86 -4.71 -5.73
N HIS A 70 -3.70 -3.39 -5.65
CA HIS A 70 -2.40 -2.70 -5.74
C HIS A 70 -1.68 -2.66 -4.40
N THR A 71 -2.28 -3.26 -3.36
CA THR A 71 -1.81 -3.23 -1.98
C THR A 71 -1.65 -4.62 -1.37
N GLU A 72 -2.02 -5.68 -2.10
CA GLU A 72 -1.83 -7.06 -1.65
C GLU A 72 -0.34 -7.33 -1.40
N ASP A 73 0.53 -6.91 -2.33
CA ASP A 73 1.99 -7.08 -2.20
C ASP A 73 2.62 -6.18 -1.13
N LEU A 74 2.00 -5.03 -0.82
CA LEU A 74 2.45 -4.10 0.21
C LEU A 74 2.41 -4.70 1.62
N GLY A 75 1.35 -5.44 1.95
CA GLY A 75 1.22 -6.07 3.28
C GLY A 75 2.27 -7.12 3.50
N ARG A 76 2.47 -7.97 2.50
CA ARG A 76 3.48 -9.00 2.51
C ARG A 76 4.90 -8.43 2.59
N ALA A 77 5.18 -7.36 1.85
CA ALA A 77 6.50 -6.70 1.91
C ALA A 77 6.78 -6.07 3.29
N ASP A 78 5.78 -5.46 3.92
CA ASP A 78 5.95 -4.81 5.23
C ASP A 78 6.03 -5.82 6.38
N GLU A 79 5.22 -6.88 6.35
CA GLU A 79 5.30 -8.02 7.27
C GLU A 79 6.67 -8.70 7.18
N LEU A 80 7.14 -9.02 5.97
CA LEU A 80 8.44 -9.65 5.77
C LEU A 80 9.61 -8.76 6.17
N ARG A 81 9.47 -7.43 6.07
CA ARG A 81 10.49 -6.48 6.55
C ARG A 81 10.56 -6.46 8.06
N CYS A 82 9.42 -6.46 8.74
CA CYS A 82 9.35 -6.57 10.20
C CYS A 82 9.92 -7.91 10.70
N ASP A 83 9.55 -9.01 10.04
CA ASP A 83 10.05 -10.35 10.37
C ASP A 83 11.55 -10.48 10.10
N GLY A 84 12.04 -9.94 8.99
CA GLY A 84 13.47 -9.93 8.66
C GLY A 84 14.31 -9.16 9.69
N ILE A 85 13.82 -8.00 10.17
CA ILE A 85 14.47 -7.24 11.24
C ILE A 85 14.45 -8.04 12.56
N ALA A 86 13.30 -8.61 12.93
CA ALA A 86 13.16 -9.40 14.15
C ALA A 86 14.05 -10.64 14.16
N ALA A 87 14.15 -11.34 13.02
CA ALA A 87 14.96 -12.54 12.87
C ALA A 87 16.47 -12.20 12.79
N ALA A 88 16.86 -11.07 12.19
CA ALA A 88 18.23 -10.57 12.25
C ALA A 88 18.67 -10.22 13.69
N LEU A 89 17.76 -9.64 14.49
CA LEU A 89 17.99 -9.37 15.91
C LEU A 89 18.10 -10.68 16.72
N ALA A 90 17.24 -11.67 16.46
CA ALA A 90 17.28 -12.96 17.14
C ALA A 90 18.54 -13.79 16.80
N ARG A 91 19.06 -13.67 15.56
CA ARG A 91 20.30 -14.34 15.13
C ARG A 91 21.55 -13.78 15.83
N ALA A 92 21.51 -12.53 16.27
CA ALA A 92 22.58 -11.98 17.11
C ALA A 92 22.67 -12.64 18.50
N GLU A 93 21.66 -13.44 18.89
CA GLU A 93 21.53 -14.02 20.23
C GLU A 93 21.63 -15.57 20.29
N ARG A 94 21.78 -16.31 19.17
CA ARG A 94 21.76 -17.80 19.17
C ARG A 94 22.82 -18.52 18.33
N CYS A 95 23.11 -19.76 18.75
CA CYS A 95 24.06 -20.72 18.17
C CYS A 95 23.34 -21.64 17.16
N ASP A 96 23.90 -21.77 15.95
CA ASP A 96 23.35 -22.35 14.70
C ASP A 96 22.67 -23.73 14.83
N SER A 97 21.48 -23.83 14.22
CA SER A 97 20.93 -25.11 13.74
C SER A 97 20.61 -25.05 12.23
N VAL A 98 20.87 -26.14 11.51
CA VAL A 98 20.81 -26.19 10.03
C VAL A 98 19.39 -26.07 9.47
N ASP A 99 18.36 -26.46 10.24
CA ASP A 99 16.95 -26.29 9.85
C ASP A 99 16.53 -24.81 9.89
N GLU A 100 17.09 -24.01 10.80
CA GLU A 100 16.85 -22.55 10.87
C GLU A 100 17.46 -21.80 9.66
N ASP A 101 18.55 -22.30 9.08
CA ASP A 101 19.18 -21.68 7.90
C ASP A 101 18.34 -21.84 6.61
N LEU A 102 17.64 -22.98 6.43
CA LEU A 102 16.77 -23.19 5.26
C LEU A 102 15.47 -22.39 5.33
N GLU A 103 14.88 -22.25 6.52
CA GLU A 103 13.73 -21.37 6.73
C GLU A 103 14.10 -19.90 6.57
N TRP A 104 15.30 -19.53 7.02
CA TRP A 104 15.88 -18.20 6.78
C TRP A 104 16.03 -17.90 5.30
N GLU A 105 16.68 -18.77 4.51
CA GLU A 105 16.86 -18.56 3.08
C GLU A 105 15.53 -18.42 2.33
N ARG A 106 14.49 -19.16 2.75
CA ARG A 106 13.14 -19.03 2.19
C ARG A 106 12.51 -17.68 2.53
N THR A 107 12.60 -17.26 3.78
CA THR A 107 12.08 -15.97 4.25
C THR A 107 12.79 -14.81 3.55
N GLU A 108 14.11 -14.88 3.43
CA GLU A 108 14.92 -13.86 2.77
C GLU A 108 14.63 -13.79 1.27
N ARG A 109 14.46 -14.94 0.59
CA ARG A 109 14.04 -14.96 -0.82
C ARG A 109 12.64 -14.37 -1.00
N ALA A 110 11.71 -14.68 -0.09
CA ALA A 110 10.37 -14.11 -0.13
C ALA A 110 10.39 -12.58 0.09
N ALA A 111 11.23 -12.10 1.01
CA ALA A 111 11.41 -10.67 1.27
C ALA A 111 11.97 -9.95 0.03
N ARG A 112 13.05 -10.48 -0.58
CA ARG A 112 13.62 -9.91 -1.81
C ARG A 112 12.61 -9.89 -2.97
N GLN A 113 11.78 -10.92 -3.10
CA GLN A 113 10.74 -10.95 -4.13
C GLN A 113 9.69 -9.85 -3.87
N ALA A 114 9.20 -9.73 -2.64
CA ALA A 114 8.23 -8.70 -2.28
C ALA A 114 8.78 -7.28 -2.46
N GLU A 115 10.08 -7.06 -2.20
CA GLU A 115 10.75 -5.79 -2.48
C GLU A 115 10.87 -5.51 -3.97
N ALA A 116 11.18 -6.52 -4.78
CA ALA A 116 11.23 -6.39 -6.24
C ALA A 116 9.85 -6.04 -6.82
N ASP A 117 8.80 -6.71 -6.35
CA ASP A 117 7.42 -6.46 -6.78
C ASP A 117 6.98 -5.03 -6.38
N LEU A 118 7.32 -4.58 -5.16
CA LEU A 118 7.08 -3.19 -4.73
C LEU A 118 7.86 -2.18 -5.60
N ALA A 119 9.12 -2.47 -5.91
CA ALA A 119 9.93 -1.61 -6.77
C ALA A 119 9.33 -1.48 -8.17
N GLU A 120 8.77 -2.56 -8.73
CA GLU A 120 8.07 -2.56 -10.01
C GLU A 120 6.83 -1.65 -9.97
N LEU A 121 6.01 -1.74 -8.91
CA LEU A 121 4.86 -0.86 -8.72
C LEU A 121 5.28 0.62 -8.60
N LEU A 122 6.39 0.89 -7.92
CA LEU A 122 6.89 2.26 -7.71
C LEU A 122 7.62 2.84 -8.93
N ALA A 123 8.03 2.02 -9.89
CA ALA A 123 8.67 2.45 -11.13
C ALA A 123 7.72 3.22 -12.04
N VAL A 124 6.41 3.02 -11.93
CA VAL A 124 5.40 3.83 -12.62
C VAL A 124 5.49 5.27 -12.09
N PRO A 125 5.54 6.30 -12.96
CA PRO A 125 5.62 7.68 -12.50
C PRO A 125 4.35 8.09 -11.74
N PRO A 126 4.45 8.91 -10.67
CA PRO A 126 3.29 9.41 -9.97
C PRO A 126 2.46 10.32 -10.88
N GLN A 127 1.14 10.24 -10.75
CA GLN A 127 0.20 11.06 -11.50
C GLN A 127 0.18 12.49 -10.94
N PRO A 128 0.63 13.52 -11.69
CA PRO A 128 0.82 14.87 -11.15
C PRO A 128 -0.45 15.52 -10.60
N HIS A 129 -1.60 15.18 -11.20
CA HIS A 129 -2.89 15.72 -10.78
C HIS A 129 -3.36 15.16 -9.43
N LEU A 130 -2.97 13.93 -9.07
CA LEU A 130 -3.24 13.33 -7.75
C LEU A 130 -2.35 13.96 -6.69
N VAL A 131 -1.08 14.20 -6.99
CA VAL A 131 -0.14 14.91 -6.10
C VAL A 131 -0.67 16.33 -5.81
N ALA A 132 -1.02 17.09 -6.85
CA ALA A 132 -1.57 18.43 -6.70
C ALA A 132 -2.91 18.44 -5.96
N HIS A 133 -3.73 17.39 -6.11
CA HIS A 133 -4.97 17.25 -5.34
C HIS A 133 -4.70 16.98 -3.85
N TRP A 134 -3.77 16.08 -3.54
CA TRP A 134 -3.39 15.76 -2.16
C TRP A 134 -2.82 16.97 -1.41
N CYS A 135 -1.94 17.74 -2.05
CA CYS A 135 -1.41 18.96 -1.47
C CYS A 135 -2.50 20.00 -1.19
N ARG A 136 -3.52 20.11 -2.07
CA ARG A 136 -4.67 20.99 -1.84
C ARG A 136 -5.53 20.57 -0.66
N LEU A 137 -5.60 19.27 -0.36
CA LEU A 137 -6.27 18.75 0.82
C LEU A 137 -5.45 18.90 2.12
N GLY A 138 -4.24 19.48 2.04
CA GLY A 138 -3.35 19.69 3.18
C GLY A 138 -2.40 18.54 3.46
N GLY A 139 -2.24 17.58 2.52
CA GLY A 139 -1.26 16.52 2.62
C GLY A 139 0.11 16.91 2.05
N HIS A 140 1.14 16.14 2.39
CA HIS A 140 2.50 16.29 1.84
C HIS A 140 2.83 15.11 0.92
N TYR A 141 3.55 15.37 -0.18
CA TYR A 141 4.07 14.33 -1.07
C TYR A 141 5.40 13.79 -0.52
N PRO A 142 5.57 12.47 -0.32
CA PRO A 142 6.69 11.93 0.46
C PRO A 142 8.02 11.75 -0.31
N ASP A 143 8.13 12.10 -1.60
CA ASP A 143 9.42 12.12 -2.34
C ASP A 143 9.90 13.54 -2.67
#